data_AF-A0A2K3MS68-F1
#
_entry.id   AF-A0A2K3MS68-F1
#
_cell.length_a   1.000
_cell.length_b   1.000
_cell.length_c   1.000
_cell.angle_alpha   90.00
_cell.angle_beta   90.00
_cell.angle_gamma   90.00
#
_symmetry.space_group_name_H-M   'P 1'
#
loop_
_entity.id
_entity.type
_entity.pdbx_description
1 polymer ?
#
loop_
_entity_poly.entity_id
_entity_poly.type
_entity_poly.pdbx_seq_one_letter_code
_entity_poly.pdbx_strand_id
1 'polypeptide(L)'
;MTRGWNHEVERIQELAKFLVELWDLMEMAIDERKAFSNVTRLISASVDEVSIRGCLSADVIKQVEVEVQRLNVLKASKMKELVFKRQNELEVIYKGDDMDVDSESARQIPTSLIESGNIDMSKLLQNMDDRIIKAKEQALSRRDILDRVEKWKFAVEEEIWLDAYERDENRYSAVRGAHNNLKRAEKARILVSEIQWKPVN
;
A
#
# COMPACT_ATOMS: atom_id res chain seq x y z
N MET A 1 -14.05 -35.15 -38.52
CA MET A 1 -12.81 -35.04 -37.72
C MET A 1 -12.35 -33.61 -37.48
N THR A 2 -12.68 -32.63 -38.35
CA THR A 2 -12.20 -31.24 -38.26
C THR A 2 -12.80 -30.37 -37.15
N ARG A 3 -14.08 -30.53 -36.77
CA ARG A 3 -14.70 -29.68 -35.73
C ARG A 3 -14.08 -29.82 -34.33
N GLY A 4 -13.74 -31.04 -33.92
CA GLY A 4 -13.14 -31.28 -32.60
C GLY A 4 -11.70 -30.76 -32.48
N TRP A 5 -10.98 -30.72 -33.61
CA TRP A 5 -9.60 -30.28 -33.64
C TRP A 5 -9.48 -28.74 -33.59
N ASN A 6 -10.41 -28.02 -34.23
CA ASN A 6 -10.51 -26.56 -34.09
C ASN A 6 -10.79 -26.14 -32.64
N HIS A 7 -11.70 -26.82 -31.97
CA HIS A 7 -12.03 -26.54 -30.57
C HIS A 7 -10.83 -26.77 -29.63
N GLU A 8 -10.01 -27.80 -29.88
CA GLU A 8 -8.81 -28.04 -29.08
C GLU A 8 -7.76 -26.93 -29.29
N VAL A 9 -7.57 -26.48 -30.53
CA VAL A 9 -6.68 -25.36 -30.86
C VAL A 9 -7.12 -24.07 -30.17
N GLU A 10 -8.42 -23.74 -30.22
CA GLU A 10 -8.98 -22.58 -29.53
C GLU A 10 -8.70 -22.63 -28.02
N ARG A 11 -8.91 -23.79 -27.39
CA ARG A 11 -8.63 -24.00 -25.96
C ARG A 11 -7.16 -23.80 -25.61
N ILE A 12 -6.24 -24.28 -26.45
CA ILE A 12 -4.80 -24.09 -26.24
C ILE A 12 -4.40 -22.62 -26.40
N GLN A 13 -5.01 -21.90 -27.34
CA GLN A 13 -4.79 -20.47 -27.51
C GLN A 13 -5.26 -19.67 -26.29
N GLU A 14 -6.41 -20.03 -25.71
CA GLU A 14 -6.89 -19.43 -24.46
C GLU A 14 -5.92 -19.69 -23.30
N LEU A 15 -5.43 -20.92 -23.15
CA LEU A 15 -4.42 -21.25 -22.13
C LEU A 15 -3.11 -20.49 -22.34
N ALA A 16 -2.65 -20.33 -23.58
CA ALA A 16 -1.45 -19.57 -23.90
C ALA A 16 -1.62 -18.07 -23.56
N LYS A 17 -2.80 -17.49 -23.81
CA LYS A 17 -3.13 -16.11 -23.39
C LYS A 17 -3.11 -15.98 -21.87
N PHE A 18 -3.75 -16.90 -21.16
CA PHE A 18 -3.77 -16.91 -19.70
C PHE A 18 -2.35 -17.02 -19.10
N LEU A 19 -1.47 -17.82 -19.71
CA LEU A 19 -0.08 -17.93 -19.28
C LEU A 19 0.69 -16.60 -19.45
N VAL A 20 0.43 -15.85 -20.52
CA VAL A 20 1.00 -14.51 -20.73
C VAL A 20 0.52 -13.53 -19.67
N GLU A 21 -0.79 -13.50 -19.40
CA GLU A 21 -1.37 -12.67 -18.33
C GLU A 21 -0.76 -13.00 -16.97
N LEU A 22 -0.52 -14.29 -16.70
CA LEU A 22 0.11 -14.74 -15.48
C LEU A 22 1.57 -14.28 -15.38
N TRP A 23 2.34 -14.33 -16.48
CA TRP A 23 3.70 -13.79 -16.50
C TRP A 23 3.73 -12.27 -16.26
N ASP A 24 2.75 -11.54 -16.80
CA ASP A 24 2.60 -10.10 -16.57
C ASP A 24 2.28 -9.80 -15.11
N LEU A 25 1.32 -10.52 -14.52
CA LEU A 25 0.98 -10.40 -13.11
C LEU A 25 2.17 -10.71 -12.19
N MET A 26 3.02 -11.65 -12.60
CA MET A 26 4.21 -12.06 -11.86
C MET A 26 5.44 -11.19 -12.15
N GLU A 27 5.31 -10.16 -12.99
CA GLU A 27 6.39 -9.26 -13.41
C GLU A 27 7.62 -10.01 -13.97
N MET A 28 7.40 -11.16 -14.62
CA MET A 28 8.51 -11.97 -15.14
C MET A 28 9.27 -11.24 -16.24
N ALA A 29 10.61 -11.29 -16.18
CA ALA A 29 11.48 -10.66 -17.15
C ALA A 29 11.29 -11.26 -18.56
N ILE A 30 11.39 -10.43 -19.59
CA ILE A 30 11.23 -10.84 -21.00
C ILE A 30 12.19 -11.98 -21.35
N ASP A 31 13.40 -11.98 -20.82
CA ASP A 31 14.40 -13.02 -21.08
C ASP A 31 13.97 -14.40 -20.55
N GLU A 32 13.30 -14.46 -19.41
CA GLU A 32 12.75 -15.71 -18.88
C GLU A 32 11.59 -16.21 -19.75
N ARG A 33 10.79 -15.29 -20.30
CA ARG A 33 9.66 -15.62 -21.19
C ARG A 33 10.11 -16.14 -22.56
N LYS A 34 11.33 -15.81 -23.02
CA LYS A 34 11.85 -16.26 -24.34
C LYS A 34 11.92 -17.78 -24.47
N ALA A 35 12.16 -18.50 -23.36
CA ALA A 35 12.15 -19.96 -23.31
C ALA A 35 10.79 -20.56 -23.74
N PHE A 36 9.71 -19.77 -23.68
CA PHE A 36 8.35 -20.18 -24.02
C PHE A 36 7.82 -19.53 -25.31
N SER A 37 8.71 -18.99 -26.16
CA SER A 37 8.34 -18.37 -27.44
C SER A 37 7.46 -19.27 -28.33
N ASN A 38 7.66 -20.59 -28.25
CA ASN A 38 6.82 -21.58 -28.92
C ASN A 38 5.34 -21.51 -28.47
N VAL A 39 5.10 -21.31 -27.17
CA VAL A 39 3.77 -21.20 -26.56
C VAL A 39 3.13 -19.87 -26.92
N THR A 40 3.87 -18.76 -26.83
CA THR A 40 3.38 -17.43 -27.23
C THR A 40 2.98 -17.39 -28.71
N ARG A 41 3.73 -18.11 -29.56
CA ARG A 41 3.41 -18.22 -30.99
C ARG A 41 2.13 -19.00 -31.27
N LEU A 42 1.67 -19.87 -30.35
CA LEU A 42 0.39 -20.60 -30.51
C LEU A 42 -0.81 -19.66 -30.54
N ILE A 43 -0.73 -18.54 -29.83
CA ILE A 43 -1.81 -17.54 -29.71
C ILE A 43 -2.29 -17.07 -31.10
N SER A 44 -1.37 -16.95 -32.05
CA SER A 44 -1.65 -16.48 -33.42
C SER A 44 -1.56 -17.57 -34.48
N ALA A 45 -1.29 -18.83 -34.10
CA ALA A 45 -1.09 -19.93 -35.03
C ALA A 45 -2.43 -20.43 -35.59
N SER A 46 -2.47 -20.78 -36.88
CA SER A 46 -3.63 -21.42 -37.49
C SER A 46 -3.70 -22.91 -37.17
N VAL A 47 -4.88 -23.50 -37.32
CA VAL A 47 -5.15 -24.94 -37.15
C VAL A 47 -4.16 -25.79 -37.96
N ASP A 48 -3.98 -25.48 -39.24
CA ASP A 48 -3.05 -26.22 -40.10
C ASP A 48 -1.59 -26.05 -39.67
N GLU A 49 -1.21 -24.85 -39.17
CA GLU A 49 0.14 -24.57 -38.70
C GLU A 49 0.48 -25.28 -37.38
N VAL A 50 -0.50 -25.44 -36.48
CA VAL A 50 -0.36 -26.19 -35.22
C VAL A 50 -0.16 -27.69 -35.51
N SER A 51 -0.85 -28.22 -36.53
CA SER A 51 -0.81 -29.65 -36.89
C SER A 51 0.53 -30.04 -37.50
N ILE A 52 1.07 -29.19 -38.38
CA ILE A 52 2.31 -29.44 -39.12
C ILE A 52 3.56 -29.27 -38.24
N ARG A 53 3.55 -28.36 -37.26
CA ARG A 53 4.74 -28.05 -36.45
C ARG A 53 4.95 -28.94 -35.23
N GLY A 54 4.05 -29.88 -34.93
CA GLY A 54 4.15 -30.66 -33.69
C GLY A 54 4.05 -29.79 -32.43
N CYS A 55 3.32 -28.69 -32.51
CA CYS A 55 3.08 -27.75 -31.41
C CYS A 55 2.40 -28.39 -30.17
N LEU A 56 1.88 -29.61 -30.32
CA LEU A 56 1.28 -30.44 -29.28
C LEU A 56 2.08 -31.72 -29.04
N SER A 57 3.39 -31.71 -29.29
CA SER A 57 4.24 -32.83 -28.93
C SER A 57 4.20 -33.05 -27.42
N ALA A 58 4.43 -34.30 -27.00
CA ALA A 58 4.53 -34.65 -25.60
C ALA A 58 5.60 -33.80 -24.86
N ASP A 59 6.66 -33.40 -25.56
CA ASP A 59 7.72 -32.55 -25.01
C ASP A 59 7.23 -31.13 -24.70
N VAL A 60 6.40 -30.53 -25.57
CA VAL A 60 5.82 -29.19 -25.35
C VAL A 60 4.84 -29.22 -24.17
N ILE A 61 3.98 -30.25 -24.10
CA ILE A 61 3.05 -30.43 -22.98
C ILE A 61 3.82 -30.55 -21.67
N LYS A 62 4.86 -31.39 -21.63
CA LYS A 62 5.70 -31.57 -20.45
C LYS A 62 6.42 -30.27 -20.03
N GLN A 63 6.89 -29.47 -20.99
CA GLN A 63 7.48 -28.15 -20.70
C GLN A 63 6.47 -27.20 -20.06
N VAL A 64 5.22 -27.17 -20.55
CA VAL A 64 4.16 -26.35 -19.98
C VAL A 64 3.79 -26.81 -18.57
N GLU A 65 3.68 -28.11 -18.32
CA GLU A 65 3.39 -28.64 -16.97
C GLU A 65 4.49 -28.27 -15.96
N VAL A 66 5.76 -28.41 -16.35
CA VAL A 66 6.90 -27.99 -15.53
C VAL A 66 6.85 -26.49 -15.24
N GLU A 67 6.49 -25.67 -16.25
CA GLU A 67 6.37 -24.23 -16.06
C GLU A 67 5.21 -23.86 -15.13
N VAL A 68 4.06 -24.52 -15.24
CA VAL A 68 2.93 -24.31 -14.31
C VAL A 68 3.35 -24.64 -12.88
N GLN A 69 4.10 -25.72 -12.67
CA GLN A 69 4.65 -26.03 -11.35
C GLN A 69 5.62 -24.96 -10.84
N ARG A 70 6.54 -24.49 -11.70
CA ARG A 70 7.47 -23.41 -11.38
C ARG A 70 6.73 -22.12 -11.03
N LEU A 71 5.71 -21.75 -11.80
CA LEU A 71 4.89 -20.56 -11.57
C LEU A 71 4.08 -20.65 -10.28
N ASN A 72 3.59 -21.83 -9.89
CA ASN A 72 2.92 -22.01 -8.60
C ASN A 72 3.86 -21.76 -7.43
N VAL A 73 5.11 -22.25 -7.51
CA VAL A 73 6.14 -21.97 -6.50
C VAL A 73 6.49 -20.49 -6.47
N LEU A 74 6.68 -19.87 -7.64
CA LEU A 74 6.99 -18.45 -7.75
C LEU A 74 5.85 -17.58 -7.20
N LYS A 75 4.60 -17.93 -7.48
CA LYS A 75 3.39 -17.27 -6.96
C LYS A 75 3.39 -17.29 -5.44
N ALA A 76 3.64 -18.45 -4.81
CA ALA A 76 3.73 -18.54 -3.36
C ALA A 76 4.84 -17.66 -2.79
N SER A 77 6.02 -17.65 -3.43
CA SER A 77 7.15 -16.81 -3.04
C SER A 77 6.83 -15.32 -3.14
N LYS A 78 6.22 -14.88 -4.24
CA LYS A 78 5.82 -13.47 -4.44
C LYS A 78 4.73 -13.04 -3.47
N MET A 79 3.77 -13.92 -3.22
CA MET A 79 2.71 -13.66 -2.26
C MET A 79 3.27 -13.48 -0.85
N LYS A 80 4.23 -14.31 -0.44
CA LYS A 80 4.99 -14.15 0.81
C LYS A 80 5.76 -12.84 0.86
N GLU A 81 6.44 -12.45 -0.22
CA GLU A 81 7.14 -11.16 -0.34
C GLU A 81 6.18 -9.96 -0.12
N LEU A 82 4.99 -9.99 -0.73
CA LEU A 82 3.99 -8.93 -0.57
C LEU A 82 3.51 -8.80 0.88
N VAL A 83 3.30 -9.92 1.57
CA VAL A 83 2.94 -9.90 3.01
C VAL A 83 4.01 -9.19 3.82
N PHE A 84 5.28 -9.54 3.62
CA PHE A 84 6.37 -8.91 4.36
C PHE A 84 6.46 -7.41 4.06
N LYS A 85 6.29 -6.99 2.81
CA LYS A 85 6.28 -5.55 2.46
C LYS A 85 5.19 -4.80 3.22
N ARG A 86 3.97 -5.36 3.29
CA ARG A 86 2.83 -4.74 3.98
C ARG A 86 2.98 -4.76 5.51
N GLN A 87 3.60 -5.81 6.06
CA GLN A 87 3.95 -5.86 7.48
C GLN A 87 4.96 -4.75 7.82
N ASN A 88 6.01 -4.62 7.01
CA ASN A 88 7.03 -3.59 7.20
C ASN A 88 6.45 -2.17 7.05
N GLU A 89 5.55 -1.94 6.10
CA GLU A 89 4.87 -0.64 5.96
C GLU A 89 4.05 -0.28 7.21
N LEU A 90 3.30 -1.24 7.77
CA LEU A 90 2.58 -1.02 9.02
C LEU A 90 3.53 -0.69 10.17
N GLU A 91 4.64 -1.44 10.29
CA GLU A 91 5.65 -1.23 11.33
C GLU A 91 6.26 0.18 11.28
N VAL A 92 6.59 0.65 10.07
CA VAL A 92 7.14 2.00 9.87
C VAL A 92 6.15 3.08 10.31
N ILE A 93 4.86 2.96 9.97
CA ILE A 93 3.83 3.93 10.38
C ILE A 93 3.69 3.95 11.90
N TYR A 94 3.61 2.78 12.53
CA TYR A 94 3.42 2.68 13.96
C TYR A 94 4.61 3.19 14.77
N LYS A 95 5.84 2.93 14.33
CA LYS A 95 7.07 3.47 14.95
C LYS A 95 7.22 4.98 14.73
N GLY A 96 6.81 5.48 13.57
CA GLY A 96 6.96 6.90 13.21
C GLY A 96 6.07 7.86 14.01
N ASP A 97 4.85 7.43 14.37
CA ASP A 97 3.85 8.30 15.00
C ASP A 97 3.68 8.08 16.52
N ASP A 98 4.66 7.40 17.15
CA ASP A 98 4.67 7.03 18.57
C ASP A 98 3.30 6.47 19.01
N MET A 99 2.70 5.71 18.10
CA MET A 99 1.38 5.14 18.30
C MET A 99 1.56 3.98 19.25
N ASP A 100 1.08 4.10 20.49
CA ASP A 100 1.11 3.00 21.45
C ASP A 100 0.46 1.75 20.81
N VAL A 101 1.30 0.77 20.51
CA VAL A 101 0.98 -0.40 19.71
C VAL A 101 0.93 -1.58 20.64
N ASP A 102 -0.29 -2.04 20.91
CA ASP A 102 -0.51 -3.37 21.45
C ASP A 102 0.29 -4.38 20.60
N SER A 103 1.14 -5.10 21.31
CA SER A 103 2.44 -5.69 20.95
C SER A 103 2.69 -6.02 19.47
N GLU A 104 3.88 -5.64 19.00
CA GLU A 104 4.46 -5.94 17.68
C GLU A 104 4.41 -7.44 17.32
N SER A 105 4.41 -8.32 18.33
CA SER A 105 4.28 -9.78 18.21
C SER A 105 2.85 -10.27 17.92
N ALA A 106 1.80 -9.53 18.30
CA ALA A 106 0.40 -9.91 18.04
C ALA A 106 -0.04 -9.64 16.59
N ARG A 107 0.72 -8.83 15.85
CA ARG A 107 0.35 -8.31 14.52
C ARG A 107 1.13 -8.95 13.37
N GLN A 108 2.24 -9.62 13.68
CA GLN A 108 3.01 -10.38 12.70
C GLN A 108 2.31 -11.71 12.44
N ILE A 109 2.11 -12.00 11.16
CA ILE A 109 1.56 -13.28 10.72
C ILE A 109 2.74 -14.25 10.73
N PRO A 110 2.66 -15.36 11.49
CA PRO A 110 3.77 -16.30 11.55
C PRO A 110 4.07 -16.82 10.14
N THR A 111 5.36 -16.79 9.76
CA THR A 111 5.83 -17.28 8.46
C THR A 111 5.38 -18.72 8.19
N SER A 112 5.31 -19.55 9.24
CA SER A 112 4.80 -20.92 9.20
C SER A 112 3.33 -21.02 8.79
N LEU A 113 2.52 -20.01 9.13
CA LEU A 113 1.10 -19.96 8.77
C LEU A 113 0.95 -19.67 7.27
N ILE A 114 1.81 -18.83 6.71
CA ILE A 114 1.89 -18.53 5.26
C ILE A 114 2.36 -19.76 4.48
N GLU A 115 3.38 -20.46 4.98
CA GLU A 115 3.96 -21.66 4.34
C GLU A 115 3.02 -22.88 4.39
N SER A 116 2.09 -22.93 5.36
CA SER A 116 1.10 -24.01 5.46
C SER A 116 0.05 -23.99 4.34
N GLY A 117 -0.06 -22.90 3.57
CA GLY A 117 -1.06 -22.74 2.52
C GLY A 117 -2.52 -22.69 3.02
N ASN A 118 -2.73 -22.69 4.34
CA ASN A 118 -4.05 -22.78 4.97
C ASN A 118 -4.77 -21.42 5.10
N ILE A 119 -4.15 -20.34 4.62
CA ILE A 119 -4.70 -18.98 4.67
C ILE A 119 -5.09 -18.56 3.27
N ASP A 120 -6.29 -17.99 3.13
CA ASP A 120 -6.64 -17.21 1.95
C ASP A 120 -5.78 -15.95 1.89
N MET A 121 -4.76 -16.03 1.04
CA MET A 121 -3.74 -15.03 0.94
C MET A 121 -4.23 -13.76 0.22
N SER A 122 -5.31 -13.84 -0.58
CA SER A 122 -5.92 -12.63 -1.15
C SER A 122 -6.63 -11.84 -0.06
N LYS A 123 -7.48 -12.51 0.73
CA LYS A 123 -8.19 -11.89 1.85
C LYS A 123 -7.25 -11.30 2.89
N LEU A 124 -6.14 -11.99 3.15
CA LEU A 124 -5.16 -11.51 4.11
C LEU A 124 -4.43 -10.24 3.63
N LEU A 125 -4.03 -10.17 2.36
CA LEU A 125 -3.44 -8.93 1.81
C LEU A 125 -4.43 -7.77 1.87
N GLN A 126 -5.70 -8.01 1.54
CA GLN A 126 -6.74 -6.97 1.62
C GLN A 126 -6.91 -6.45 3.05
N ASN A 127 -6.94 -7.34 4.05
CA ASN A 127 -7.03 -6.91 5.44
C ASN A 127 -5.83 -6.06 5.87
N MET A 128 -4.63 -6.38 5.37
CA MET A 128 -3.43 -5.59 5.63
C MET A 128 -3.51 -4.22 4.98
N ASP A 129 -4.01 -4.12 3.75
CA ASP A 129 -4.27 -2.83 3.08
C ASP A 129 -5.23 -1.96 3.89
N ASP A 130 -6.35 -2.52 4.34
CA ASP A 130 -7.33 -1.80 5.14
C ASP A 130 -6.71 -1.28 6.45
N ARG A 131 -5.82 -2.07 7.07
CA ARG A 131 -5.08 -1.66 8.26
C ARG A 131 -4.08 -0.55 7.97
N ILE A 132 -3.39 -0.59 6.83
CA ILE A 132 -2.45 0.46 6.41
C ILE A 132 -3.20 1.77 6.20
N ILE A 133 -4.33 1.74 5.50
CA ILE A 133 -5.16 2.94 5.27
C ILE A 133 -5.58 3.55 6.60
N LYS A 134 -6.15 2.74 7.51
CA LYS A 134 -6.56 3.21 8.84
C LYS A 134 -5.39 3.77 9.65
N ALA A 135 -4.23 3.12 9.60
CA ALA A 135 -3.05 3.59 10.31
C ALA A 135 -2.59 4.96 9.79
N LYS A 136 -2.57 5.17 8.46
CA LYS A 136 -2.25 6.45 7.83
C LYS A 136 -3.25 7.54 8.19
N GLU A 137 -4.55 7.23 8.18
CA GLU A 137 -5.60 8.18 8.58
C GLU A 137 -5.46 8.60 10.05
N GLN A 138 -5.22 7.63 10.94
CA GLN A 138 -5.01 7.90 12.37
C GLN A 138 -3.75 8.73 12.61
N ALA A 139 -2.65 8.42 11.93
CA ALA A 139 -1.41 9.19 11.95
C ALA A 139 -1.62 10.65 11.53
N LEU A 140 -2.30 10.88 10.40
CA LEU A 140 -2.65 12.21 9.92
C LEU A 140 -3.53 12.95 10.93
N SER A 141 -4.57 12.31 11.44
CA SER A 141 -5.47 12.88 12.44
C SER A 141 -4.72 13.29 13.72
N ARG A 142 -3.81 12.46 14.23
CA ARG A 142 -3.00 12.79 15.40
C ARG A 142 -2.09 13.97 15.16
N ARG A 143 -1.45 14.05 13.99
CA ARG A 143 -0.62 15.19 13.60
C ARG A 143 -1.42 16.49 13.56
N ASP A 144 -2.60 16.46 12.96
CA ASP A 144 -3.50 17.62 12.90
C ASP A 144 -3.93 18.06 14.31
N ILE A 145 -4.21 17.11 15.21
CA ILE A 145 -4.52 17.40 16.61
C ILE A 145 -3.31 18.03 17.32
N LEU A 146 -2.10 17.49 17.13
CA LEU A 146 -0.89 18.01 17.75
C LEU A 146 -0.57 19.44 17.28
N ASP A 147 -0.68 19.73 15.98
CA ASP A 147 -0.51 21.08 15.42
C ASP A 147 -1.54 22.07 16.00
N ARG A 148 -2.80 21.64 16.14
CA ARG A 148 -3.83 22.46 16.82
C ARG A 148 -3.48 22.70 18.28
N VAL A 149 -3.05 21.67 19.01
CA VAL A 149 -2.64 21.80 20.42
C VAL A 149 -1.46 22.75 20.58
N GLU A 150 -0.48 22.70 19.69
CA GLU A 150 0.67 23.61 19.69
C GLU A 150 0.26 25.06 19.46
N LYS A 151 -0.60 25.31 18.47
CA LYS A 151 -1.19 26.65 18.22
C LYS A 151 -1.98 27.16 19.42
N TRP A 152 -2.75 26.29 20.09
CA TRP A 152 -3.48 26.64 21.30
C TRP A 152 -2.54 26.98 22.46
N LYS A 153 -1.48 26.19 22.68
CA LYS A 153 -0.46 26.49 23.70
C LYS A 153 0.18 27.86 23.47
N PHE A 154 0.59 28.13 22.24
CA PHE A 154 1.16 29.43 21.86
C PHE A 154 0.19 30.58 22.16
N ALA A 155 -1.08 30.45 21.80
CA ALA A 155 -2.05 31.51 22.06
C ALA A 155 -2.32 31.72 23.56
N VAL A 156 -2.33 30.65 24.36
CA VAL A 156 -2.44 30.77 25.82
C VAL A 156 -1.26 31.57 26.40
N GLU A 157 -0.04 31.36 25.90
CA GLU A 157 1.13 32.15 26.32
C GLU A 157 0.99 33.64 25.96
N GLU A 158 0.48 33.95 24.78
CA GLU A 158 0.22 35.34 24.36
C GLU A 158 -0.88 36.01 25.20
N GLU A 159 -1.94 35.28 25.57
CA GLU A 159 -2.98 35.78 26.48
C GLU A 159 -2.42 36.08 27.87
N ILE A 160 -1.61 35.18 28.44
CA ILE A 160 -0.97 35.41 29.74
C ILE A 160 -0.09 36.67 29.70
N TRP A 161 0.66 36.85 28.60
CA TRP A 161 1.48 38.06 28.41
C TRP A 161 0.61 39.31 28.33
N LEU A 162 -0.49 39.26 27.58
CA LEU A 162 -1.38 40.41 27.39
C LEU A 162 -2.09 40.78 28.71
N ASP A 163 -2.56 39.79 29.47
CA ASP A 163 -3.14 39.98 30.81
C ASP A 163 -2.15 40.68 31.76
N ALA A 164 -0.88 40.28 31.73
CA ALA A 164 0.18 40.91 32.52
C ALA A 164 0.44 42.35 32.08
N TYR A 165 0.48 42.60 30.77
CA TYR A 165 0.65 43.94 30.19
C TYR A 165 -0.53 44.86 30.50
N GLU A 166 -1.76 44.36 30.47
CA GLU A 166 -2.96 45.15 30.76
C GLU A 166 -3.04 45.60 32.23
N ARG A 167 -2.51 44.78 33.16
CA ARG A 167 -2.45 45.05 34.61
C ARG A 167 -1.28 45.95 35.03
N ASP A 168 -0.34 46.25 34.14
CA ASP A 168 0.80 47.13 34.43
C ASP A 168 0.39 48.62 34.38
N GLU A 169 0.45 49.30 35.52
CA GLU A 169 0.15 50.74 35.65
C GLU A 169 1.11 51.62 34.83
N ASN A 170 2.33 51.13 34.56
CA ASN A 170 3.37 51.82 33.80
C ASN A 170 3.39 51.43 32.31
N ARG A 171 2.39 50.69 31.80
CA ARG A 171 2.36 50.15 30.43
C ARG A 171 2.55 51.16 29.30
N TYR A 172 2.17 52.43 29.53
CA TYR A 172 2.34 53.51 28.54
C TYR A 172 3.67 54.25 28.66
N SER A 173 4.42 54.02 29.73
CA SER A 173 5.73 54.64 29.99
C SER A 173 6.90 53.76 29.56
N ALA A 174 6.66 52.45 29.37
CA ALA A 174 7.71 51.46 29.19
C ALA A 174 7.71 50.85 27.77
N VAL A 175 8.85 51.02 27.09
CA VAL A 175 9.43 50.14 26.04
C VAL A 175 9.02 50.35 24.57
N ARG A 176 10.02 50.73 23.75
CA ARG A 176 10.02 50.54 22.29
C ARG A 176 9.79 49.06 21.99
N GLY A 177 8.65 48.70 21.39
CA GLY A 177 8.36 47.34 20.95
C GLY A 177 7.06 46.74 21.48
N ALA A 178 6.41 47.35 22.48
CA ALA A 178 5.13 46.87 23.03
C ALA A 178 4.05 46.70 21.95
N HIS A 179 4.00 47.61 20.96
CA HIS A 179 3.06 47.53 19.85
C HIS A 179 3.25 46.27 18.96
N ASN A 180 4.48 45.72 18.88
CA ASN A 180 4.75 44.51 18.10
C ASN A 180 4.20 43.28 18.85
N ASN A 181 4.35 43.26 20.17
CA ASN A 181 3.84 42.18 21.01
C ASN A 181 2.31 42.22 21.08
N LEU A 182 1.69 43.41 21.15
CA LEU A 182 0.24 43.56 21.04
C LEU A 182 -0.30 43.01 19.71
N LYS A 183 0.32 43.38 18.57
CA LYS A 183 -0.03 42.81 17.26
C LYS A 183 0.17 41.30 17.19
N ARG A 184 1.16 40.76 17.91
CA ARG A 184 1.44 39.31 17.98
C ARG A 184 0.33 38.59 18.76
N ALA A 185 -0.09 39.14 19.90
CA ALA A 185 -1.20 38.63 20.69
C ALA A 185 -2.53 38.68 19.92
N GLU A 186 -2.82 39.78 19.20
CA GLU A 186 -3.99 39.88 18.31
C GLU A 186 -4.00 38.80 17.23
N LYS A 187 -2.85 38.54 16.58
CA LYS A 187 -2.73 37.46 15.60
C LYS A 187 -2.97 36.07 16.20
N ALA A 188 -2.49 35.84 17.42
CA ALA A 188 -2.71 34.57 18.11
C ALA A 188 -4.20 34.35 18.43
N ARG A 189 -4.92 35.40 18.86
CA ARG A 189 -6.38 35.37 19.07
C ARG A 189 -7.15 34.99 17.80
N ILE A 190 -6.79 35.59 16.66
CA ILE A 190 -7.40 35.27 15.37
C ILE A 190 -7.15 33.81 15.00
N LEU A 191 -5.91 33.33 15.13
CA LEU A 191 -5.55 31.94 14.84
C LEU A 191 -6.35 30.95 15.69
N VAL A 192 -6.58 31.22 16.98
CA VAL A 192 -7.43 30.37 17.83
C VAL A 192 -8.87 30.33 17.34
N SER A 193 -9.42 31.46 16.91
CA SER A 193 -10.79 31.53 16.39
C SER A 193 -10.99 30.65 15.15
N GLU A 194 -9.92 30.40 14.38
CA GLU A 194 -9.92 29.55 13.18
C GLU A 194 -9.79 28.04 13.50
N ILE A 195 -9.33 27.66 14.71
CA ILE A 195 -9.11 26.24 15.11
C ILE A 195 -10.43 25.54 15.49
N GLN A 196 -11.60 25.98 14.98
CA GLN A 196 -12.91 25.41 15.32
C GLN A 196 -12.91 23.88 15.31
N TRP A 197 -13.11 23.27 16.48
CA TRP A 197 -13.35 21.84 16.61
C TRP A 197 -14.73 21.53 16.04
N LYS A 198 -14.78 20.95 14.84
CA LYS A 198 -16.02 20.33 14.37
C LYS A 198 -16.23 19.04 15.19
N PRO A 199 -17.36 18.88 15.89
CA PRO A 199 -17.69 17.60 16.48
C PRO A 199 -17.75 16.55 15.37
N VAL A 200 -17.08 15.42 15.57
CA VAL A 200 -17.22 14.24 14.71
C VAL A 200 -18.59 13.65 15.04
N ASN A 201 -19.55 13.82 14.13
CA ASN A 201 -20.86 13.17 14.18
C ASN A 201 -20.78 11.72 13.72
#